data_AF-A0A091BUX7-F1
#
_entry.id   AF-A0A091BUX7-F1
#
_cell.length_a   1.000
_cell.length_b   1.000
_cell.length_c   1.000
_cell.angle_alpha   90.00
_cell.angle_beta   90.00
_cell.angle_gamma   90.00
#
_symmetry.space_group_name_H-M   'P 1'
#
loop_
_entity.id
_entity.type
_entity.pdbx_description
1 polymer ?
#
loop_
_entity_poly.entity_id
_entity_poly.type
_entity_poly.pdbx_seq_one_letter_code
_entity_poly.pdbx_strand_id
1 'polypeptide(L)'
;MKKWALWQKIIGIILLTGIILFGVGAIYVHQSTYTASEVAQKQSEQATHEKDYDLYSDGQTSKLSIIFYPGAFVTTESYSQWATQVASAGYSVYVLHMPLNLAGFF
;
A
#
# COMPACT_ATOMS: atom_id res chain seq x y z
N MET A 1 -40.87 0.34 25.65
CA MET A 1 -39.69 1.12 26.07
C MET A 1 -38.48 0.27 26.44
N LYS A 2 -38.59 -0.74 27.34
CA LYS A 2 -37.44 -1.62 27.70
C LYS A 2 -36.78 -2.35 26.53
N LYS A 3 -37.57 -2.87 25.58
CA LYS A 3 -37.05 -3.56 24.37
C LYS A 3 -36.22 -2.63 23.47
N TRP A 4 -36.63 -1.37 23.30
CA TRP A 4 -35.91 -0.38 22.50
C TRP A 4 -34.54 -0.04 23.11
N ALA A 5 -34.49 0.18 24.42
CA ALA A 5 -33.23 0.40 25.14
C ALA A 5 -32.28 -0.81 25.08
N LEU A 6 -32.82 -2.04 25.02
CA LEU A 6 -32.01 -3.25 24.82
C LEU A 6 -31.40 -3.30 23.40
N TRP A 7 -32.16 -2.95 22.36
CA TRP A 7 -31.65 -2.89 20.99
C TRP A 7 -30.56 -1.84 20.81
N GLN A 8 -30.69 -0.67 21.43
CA GLN A 8 -29.64 0.35 21.40
C GLN A 8 -28.33 -0.12 22.04
N LYS A 9 -28.41 -0.87 23.16
CA LYS A 9 -27.22 -1.48 23.79
C LYS A 9 -26.57 -2.53 22.90
N ILE A 10 -27.36 -3.38 22.25
CA ILE A 10 -26.85 -4.41 21.33
C ILE A 10 -26.14 -3.74 20.15
N ILE A 11 -26.76 -2.74 19.52
CA ILE A 11 -26.16 -1.97 18.42
C ILE A 11 -24.85 -1.31 18.89
N GLY A 12 -24.85 -0.70 20.08
CA GLY A 12 -23.66 -0.09 20.66
C GLY A 12 -22.52 -1.09 20.86
N ILE A 13 -22.81 -2.29 21.37
CA ILE A 13 -21.83 -3.36 21.54
C ILE A 13 -21.30 -3.84 20.19
N ILE A 14 -22.17 -4.02 19.19
CA ILE A 14 -21.77 -4.45 17.84
C ILE A 14 -20.85 -3.40 17.19
N LEU A 15 -21.21 -2.12 17.27
CA LEU A 15 -20.39 -1.03 16.73
C LEU A 15 -19.04 -0.96 17.44
N LEU A 16 -19.02 -1.04 18.77
CA LEU A 16 -17.79 -1.05 19.54
C LEU A 16 -16.90 -2.24 19.15
N THR A 17 -17.48 -3.43 19.04
CA THR A 17 -16.77 -4.65 18.64
C THR A 17 -16.20 -4.50 17.22
N GLY A 18 -16.99 -3.95 16.29
CA GLY A 18 -16.54 -3.70 14.91
C GLY A 18 -15.35 -2.73 14.85
N ILE A 19 -15.38 -1.64 15.62
CA ILE A 19 -14.28 -0.68 15.71
C ILE A 19 -13.02 -1.35 16.28
N ILE A 20 -13.16 -2.16 17.33
CA ILE A 20 -12.03 -2.87 17.94
C ILE A 20 -11.42 -3.86 16.93
N LEU A 21 -12.25 -4.67 16.26
CA LEU A 21 -11.78 -5.63 15.26
C LEU A 21 -11.08 -4.94 14.09
N PHE A 22 -11.63 -3.82 13.61
CA PHE A 22 -10.99 -3.03 12.57
C PHE A 22 -9.63 -2.48 13.02
N GLY A 23 -9.55 -1.92 14.23
CA GLY A 23 -8.30 -1.40 14.79
C GLY A 23 -7.23 -2.49 14.95
N VAL A 24 -7.60 -3.65 15.49
CA VAL A 24 -6.70 -4.81 15.60
C VAL A 24 -6.25 -5.29 14.23
N GLY A 25 -7.16 -5.36 13.26
CA GLY A 25 -6.85 -5.73 11.88
C GLY A 25 -5.85 -4.78 11.23
N ALA A 26 -6.05 -3.47 11.36
CA ALA A 26 -5.13 -2.46 10.83
C ALA A 26 -3.74 -2.55 11.47
N ILE A 27 -3.65 -2.75 12.78
CA ILE A 27 -2.38 -2.98 13.49
C ILE A 27 -1.69 -4.24 12.99
N TYR A 28 -2.44 -5.34 12.84
CA TYR A 28 -1.91 -6.60 12.34
C TYR A 28 -1.32 -6.44 10.93
N VAL A 29 -2.02 -5.73 10.05
CA VAL A 29 -1.53 -5.44 8.69
C VAL A 29 -0.26 -4.64 8.71
N HIS A 30 -0.21 -3.56 9.49
CA HIS A 30 0.99 -2.74 9.62
C HIS A 30 2.18 -3.55 10.13
N GLN A 31 1.99 -4.38 11.17
CA GLN A 31 3.08 -5.19 11.74
C GLN A 31 3.53 -6.33 10.82
N SER A 32 2.63 -6.88 10.01
CA SER A 32 2.93 -7.97 9.09
C SER A 32 3.50 -7.48 7.76
N THR A 33 3.46 -6.16 7.51
CA THR A 33 3.96 -5.58 6.26
C THR A 33 5.48 -5.65 6.23
N TYR A 34 6.01 -6.28 5.19
CA TYR A 34 7.41 -6.23 4.82
C TYR A 34 7.78 -4.83 4.34
N THR A 35 8.76 -4.23 5.02
CA THR A 35 9.25 -2.88 4.74
C THR A 35 10.48 -2.89 3.84
N ALA A 36 10.71 -1.79 3.14
CA ALA A 36 11.89 -1.62 2.32
C ALA A 36 13.20 -1.85 3.09
N SER A 37 14.17 -2.44 2.39
CA SER A 37 15.56 -2.41 2.87
C SER A 37 16.10 -0.97 2.84
N GLU A 38 17.18 -0.68 3.56
CA GLU A 38 17.80 0.66 3.52
C GLU A 38 18.20 1.09 2.10
N VAL A 39 18.66 0.15 1.27
CA VAL A 39 19.05 0.42 -0.12
C VAL A 39 17.83 0.80 -0.94
N ALA A 40 16.75 0.01 -0.83
CA ALA A 40 15.50 0.29 -1.51
C ALA A 40 14.89 1.62 -1.01
N GLN A 41 14.94 1.91 0.29
CA GLN A 41 14.44 3.17 0.82
C GLN A 41 15.17 4.38 0.22
N LYS A 42 16.50 4.32 0.08
CA LYS A 42 17.26 5.40 -0.55
C LYS A 42 16.96 5.54 -2.04
N GLN A 43 16.65 4.43 -2.72
CA GLN A 43 16.31 4.47 -4.14
C GLN A 43 14.88 4.97 -4.38
N SER A 44 13.95 4.76 -3.44
CA SER A 44 12.58 5.28 -3.59
C SER A 44 12.55 6.80 -3.54
N GLU A 45 13.47 7.45 -2.81
CA GLU A 45 13.61 8.92 -2.77
C GLU A 45 13.92 9.54 -4.15
N GLN A 46 14.40 8.74 -5.11
CA GLN A 46 14.71 9.19 -6.47
C GLN A 46 13.50 9.10 -7.41
N ALA A 47 12.38 8.52 -6.95
CA ALA A 47 11.17 8.39 -7.73
C ALA A 47 10.45 9.74 -7.85
N THR A 48 9.68 9.90 -8.93
CA THR A 48 8.64 10.92 -8.97
C THR A 48 7.43 10.39 -8.21
N HIS A 49 7.16 10.98 -7.05
CA HIS A 49 6.05 10.58 -6.18
C HIS A 49 4.74 11.22 -6.63
N GLU A 50 3.77 10.39 -6.98
CA GLU A 50 2.41 10.79 -7.31
C GLU A 50 1.42 10.22 -6.29
N LYS A 51 0.18 10.72 -6.30
CA LYS A 51 -0.82 10.30 -5.32
C LYS A 51 -1.01 8.77 -5.30
N ASP A 52 -1.13 8.17 -6.47
CA ASP A 52 -1.54 6.77 -6.64
C ASP A 52 -0.39 5.85 -7.07
N TYR A 53 0.81 6.39 -7.30
CA TYR A 53 1.98 5.63 -7.73
C TYR A 53 3.31 6.37 -7.53
N ASP A 54 4.40 5.61 -7.55
CA ASP A 54 5.76 6.11 -7.72
C ASP A 54 6.27 5.80 -9.13
N LEU A 55 6.83 6.80 -9.81
CA LEU A 55 7.40 6.66 -11.15
C LEU A 55 8.93 6.62 -11.10
N TYR A 56 9.47 5.57 -11.73
CA TYR A 56 10.90 5.39 -12.00
C TYR A 56 11.12 5.47 -13.51
N SER A 57 11.94 6.41 -13.96
CA SER A 57 12.29 6.62 -15.37
C SER A 57 13.67 7.24 -15.50
N ASP A 58 14.36 6.99 -16.62
CA ASP A 58 15.62 7.64 -16.98
C ASP A 58 15.42 9.03 -17.61
N GLY A 59 14.17 9.51 -17.72
CA GLY A 59 13.82 10.81 -18.28
C GLY A 59 13.83 10.87 -19.81
N GLN A 60 14.14 9.77 -20.49
CA GLN A 60 14.12 9.68 -21.95
C GLN A 60 12.75 9.18 -22.46
N THR A 61 12.54 9.25 -23.78
CA THR A 61 11.36 8.63 -24.39
C THR A 61 11.41 7.12 -24.16
N SER A 62 10.52 6.65 -23.28
CA SER A 62 10.45 5.25 -22.89
C SER A 62 10.09 4.34 -24.06
N LYS A 63 10.77 3.18 -24.12
CA LYS A 63 10.47 2.12 -25.10
C LYS A 63 9.10 1.48 -24.84
N LEU A 64 8.74 1.37 -23.56
CA LEU A 64 7.52 0.74 -23.05
C LEU A 64 7.32 1.09 -21.57
N SER A 65 6.08 1.29 -21.15
CA SER A 65 5.72 1.52 -19.75
C SER A 65 5.26 0.24 -19.06
N ILE A 66 5.66 0.08 -17.80
CA ILE A 66 5.32 -1.05 -16.92
C ILE A 66 4.54 -0.50 -15.74
N ILE A 67 3.33 -1.00 -15.53
CA ILE A 67 2.55 -0.75 -14.31
C ILE A 67 2.73 -1.95 -13.40
N PHE A 68 3.35 -1.74 -12.25
CA PHE A 68 3.63 -2.76 -11.27
C PHE A 68 2.69 -2.63 -10.07
N TYR A 69 2.01 -3.73 -9.75
CA TYR A 69 1.09 -3.84 -8.64
C TYR A 69 1.80 -4.55 -7.47
N PRO A 70 2.14 -3.83 -6.38
CA PRO A 70 2.76 -4.43 -5.21
C PRO A 70 1.97 -5.62 -4.66
N GLY A 71 2.68 -6.62 -4.13
CA GLY A 71 2.08 -7.73 -3.38
C GLY A 71 1.50 -7.30 -2.03
N ALA A 72 0.64 -8.14 -1.45
CA ALA A 72 0.04 -7.87 -0.15
C ALA A 72 1.09 -7.94 0.97
N PHE A 73 0.95 -7.05 1.95
CA PHE A 73 1.87 -6.88 3.06
C PHE A 73 3.30 -6.52 2.61
N VAL A 74 3.46 -5.69 1.57
CA VAL A 74 4.76 -5.18 1.13
C VAL A 74 4.64 -3.68 0.83
N THR A 75 5.54 -2.87 1.38
CA THR A 75 5.51 -1.41 1.09
C THR A 75 5.96 -1.11 -0.34
N THR A 76 5.44 -0.04 -0.95
CA THR A 76 5.78 0.42 -2.30
C THR A 76 7.29 0.58 -2.50
N GLU A 77 7.97 1.17 -1.51
CA GLU A 77 9.40 1.47 -1.53
C GLU A 77 10.24 0.20 -1.61
N SER A 78 9.71 -0.96 -1.21
CA SER A 78 10.41 -2.24 -1.31
C SER A 78 10.74 -2.64 -2.76
N TYR A 79 10.01 -2.08 -3.73
CA TYR A 79 10.20 -2.36 -5.15
C TYR A 79 11.12 -1.36 -5.87
N SER A 80 11.54 -0.29 -5.20
CA SER A 80 12.32 0.80 -5.80
C SER A 80 13.62 0.31 -6.42
N GLN A 81 14.35 -0.60 -5.76
CA GLN A 81 15.62 -1.11 -6.25
C GLN A 81 15.47 -1.80 -7.60
N TRP A 82 14.43 -2.62 -7.74
CA TRP A 82 14.10 -3.29 -9.00
C TRP A 82 13.59 -2.28 -10.03
N ALA A 83 12.68 -1.38 -9.63
CA ALA A 83 12.09 -0.38 -10.52
C ALA A 83 13.15 0.56 -11.12
N THR A 84 14.13 1.00 -10.33
CA THR A 84 15.29 1.79 -10.79
C THR A 84 16.15 1.01 -11.77
N GLN A 85 16.41 -0.28 -11.54
CA GLN A 85 17.18 -1.11 -12.47
C GLN A 85 16.47 -1.27 -13.82
N VAL A 86 15.16 -1.49 -13.80
CA VAL A 86 14.34 -1.60 -15.00
C VAL A 86 14.24 -0.24 -15.71
N ALA A 87 14.10 0.85 -14.96
CA ALA A 87 14.11 2.20 -15.52
C ALA A 87 15.43 2.51 -16.23
N SER A 88 16.55 2.11 -15.64
CA SER A 88 17.89 2.26 -16.22
C SER A 88 18.08 1.47 -17.53
N ALA A 89 17.22 0.49 -17.82
CA ALA A 89 17.20 -0.22 -19.10
C ALA A 89 16.35 0.47 -20.20
N GLY A 90 15.74 1.62 -19.89
CA GLY A 90 14.97 2.45 -20.81
C GLY A 90 13.46 2.20 -20.79
N TYR A 91 12.93 1.74 -19.66
CA TYR A 91 11.48 1.57 -19.41
C TYR A 91 10.97 2.61 -18.42
N SER A 92 9.68 2.93 -18.46
CA SER A 92 9.05 3.70 -17.38
C SER A 92 8.32 2.74 -16.46
N VAL A 93 8.63 2.75 -15.17
CA VAL A 93 8.02 1.83 -14.19
C VAL A 93 7.17 2.63 -13.21
N TYR A 94 5.88 2.29 -13.16
CA TYR A 94 4.89 2.88 -12.26
C TYR A 94 4.59 1.85 -11.18
N VAL A 95 5.06 2.08 -9.95
CA VAL A 95 4.79 1.22 -8.79
C VAL A 95 3.57 1.78 -8.07
N LEU A 96 2.45 1.07 -8.08
CA LEU A 96 1.18 1.60 -7.57
C LEU A 96 1.12 1.64 -6.03
N HIS A 97 0.47 2.66 -5.46
CA HIS A 97 0.20 2.75 -4.03
C HIS A 97 -1.00 1.89 -3.64
N MET A 98 -0.78 0.90 -2.77
CA MET A 98 -1.85 0.05 -2.27
C MET A 98 -2.36 0.53 -0.90
N PRO A 99 -3.68 0.70 -0.71
CA PRO A 99 -4.23 1.03 0.60
C PRO A 99 -3.89 -0.08 1.59
N LEU A 100 -3.36 0.30 2.75
CA LEU A 100 -2.88 -0.62 3.78
C LEU A 100 -1.81 -1.63 3.30
N ASN A 101 -1.14 -1.37 2.18
CA ASN A 101 -0.22 -2.32 1.53
C ASN A 101 -0.88 -3.66 1.19
N LEU A 102 -2.18 -3.70 0.91
CA LEU A 102 -2.92 -4.92 0.61
C LEU A 102 -3.25 -5.02 -0.89
N ALA A 103 -2.58 -5.97 -1.54
CA ALA A 103 -2.92 -6.44 -2.88
C ALA A 103 -4.16 -7.33 -2.80
N GLY A 104 -5.32 -6.81 -3.17
CA GLY A 104 -6.59 -7.53 -3.11
C GLY A 104 -7.56 -6.94 -4.10
N PHE A 105 -8.12 -7.81 -4.95
CA PHE A 105 -9.11 -7.47 -5.97
C PHE A 105 -10.22 -6.57 -5.39
N PHE A 106 -10.39 -5.38 -5.98
CA PHE A 106 -11.64 -4.62 -5.93
C PHE A 106 -12.69 -5.31 -6.82
#